data_AF-A0A4V1T502-F1
#
_entry.id   AF-A0A4V1T502-F1
#
_cell.length_a   1.000
_cell.length_b   1.000
_cell.length_c   1.000
_cell.angle_alpha   90.00
_cell.angle_beta   90.00
_cell.angle_gamma   90.00
#
_symmetry.space_group_name_H-M   'P 1'
#
loop_
_entity.id
_entity.type
_entity.pdbx_description
1 polymer ?
#
loop_
_entity_poly.entity_id
_entity_poly.type
_entity_poly.pdbx_seq_one_letter_code
_entity_poly.pdbx_strand_id
1 'polypeptide(L)'
;MFEGIAPLLTDPAAWAALITLVIMEVVLGIDNLIFISILSNKLPPEHRQRTRRIGIGLALFMRLGLLATIGWIIGLTVPVFDLGLSGAGWETSFSWRDLILIAGGLFLVWKATKEIHHTVDTTPSTELLEKNKKDVVINNVGAAIFQIILLDLVFSIDSILTAVGMTDHVPIMMVAVVFAVLCMLLAADPLANFIEKNPTVVMLALGFLLMIGT
;
A
#
# COMPACT_ATOMS: atom_id res chain seq x y z
N MET A 1 10.77 18.55 11.35
CA MET A 1 10.04 17.26 11.24
C MET A 1 9.91 16.53 12.58
N PHE A 2 10.92 16.55 13.47
CA PHE A 2 10.90 15.82 14.76
C PHE A 2 10.86 16.70 16.02
N GLU A 3 10.86 18.03 15.90
CA GLU A 3 10.90 18.96 17.06
C GLU A 3 9.55 19.10 17.81
N GLY A 4 8.47 18.45 17.32
CA GLY A 4 7.14 18.50 17.93
C GLY A 4 6.69 17.22 18.64
N ILE A 5 7.54 16.20 18.81
CA ILE A 5 7.10 14.90 19.36
C ILE A 5 6.84 14.99 20.86
N ALA A 6 7.66 15.75 21.60
CA ALA A 6 7.55 15.89 23.05
C ALA A 6 6.16 16.42 23.51
N PRO A 7 5.59 17.49 22.92
CA PRO A 7 4.24 17.93 23.29
C PRO A 7 3.14 16.94 22.88
N LEU A 8 3.31 16.19 21.79
CA LEU A 8 2.35 15.16 21.36
C LEU A 8 2.25 13.99 22.34
N LEU A 9 3.35 13.62 23.00
CA LEU A 9 3.35 12.54 24.00
C LEU A 9 2.52 12.89 25.25
N THR A 10 2.34 14.18 25.54
CA THR A 10 1.56 14.67 26.68
C THR A 10 0.12 15.04 26.33
N ASP A 11 -0.25 15.04 25.05
CA ASP A 11 -1.60 15.41 24.60
C ASP A 11 -2.53 14.19 24.52
N PRO A 12 -3.60 14.11 25.33
CA PRO A 12 -4.58 13.02 25.26
C PRO A 12 -5.25 12.88 23.89
N ALA A 13 -5.39 13.98 23.13
CA ALA A 13 -6.00 13.95 21.80
C ALA A 13 -5.10 13.23 20.79
N ALA A 14 -3.78 13.41 20.88
CA ALA A 14 -2.81 12.71 20.03
C ALA A 14 -2.84 11.19 20.27
N TRP A 15 -3.00 10.75 21.51
CA TRP A 15 -3.15 9.32 21.84
C TRP A 15 -4.48 8.75 21.34
N ALA A 16 -5.58 9.49 21.45
CA ALA A 16 -6.87 9.07 20.90
C ALA A 16 -6.82 8.95 19.37
N ALA A 17 -6.18 9.92 18.69
CA ALA A 17 -5.96 9.88 17.24
C ALA A 17 -5.08 8.68 16.86
N LEU A 18 -3.99 8.43 17.59
CA LEU A 18 -3.11 7.28 17.36
C LEU A 18 -3.87 5.95 17.46
N ILE A 19 -4.64 5.76 18.54
CA ILE A 19 -5.42 4.53 18.75
C ILE A 19 -6.44 4.36 17.63
N THR A 20 -7.17 5.42 17.29
CA THR A 20 -8.17 5.40 16.21
C THR A 20 -7.52 5.05 14.88
N LEU A 21 -6.38 5.65 14.56
CA LEU A 21 -5.62 5.36 13.35
C LEU A 21 -5.11 3.93 13.31
N VAL A 22 -4.58 3.41 14.42
CA VAL A 22 -4.16 2.01 14.52
C VAL A 22 -5.33 1.08 14.26
N ILE A 23 -6.49 1.33 14.87
CA ILE A 23 -7.69 0.52 14.66
C ILE A 23 -8.12 0.58 13.19
N MET A 24 -8.20 1.77 12.60
CA MET A 24 -8.60 1.94 11.20
C MET A 24 -7.62 1.27 10.24
N GLU A 25 -6.32 1.44 10.45
CA GLU A 25 -5.28 0.79 9.63
C GLU A 25 -5.30 -0.74 9.76
N VAL A 26 -5.60 -1.28 10.95
CA VAL A 26 -5.77 -2.72 11.13
C VAL A 26 -7.03 -3.20 10.42
N VAL A 27 -8.16 -2.52 10.58
CA VAL A 27 -9.44 -2.89 9.95
C VAL A 27 -9.33 -2.85 8.43
N LEU A 28 -8.84 -1.74 7.87
CA LEU A 28 -8.61 -1.59 6.43
C LEU A 28 -7.46 -2.48 5.92
N GLY A 29 -6.50 -2.81 6.78
CA GLY A 29 -5.37 -3.68 6.46
C GLY A 29 -5.71 -5.17 6.38
N ILE A 30 -6.85 -5.60 6.93
CA ILE A 30 -7.30 -7.00 6.84
C ILE A 30 -7.48 -7.42 5.39
N ASP A 31 -8.04 -6.57 4.54
CA ASP A 31 -8.26 -6.90 3.12
C ASP A 31 -6.94 -7.20 2.42
N ASN A 32 -5.93 -6.35 2.64
CA ASN A 32 -4.59 -6.55 2.14
C ASN A 32 -3.97 -7.88 2.64
N LEU A 33 -4.16 -8.21 3.91
CA LEU A 33 -3.68 -9.47 4.49
C LEU A 33 -4.38 -10.70 3.89
N ILE A 34 -5.68 -10.58 3.57
CA ILE A 34 -6.44 -11.63 2.87
C ILE A 34 -5.85 -11.85 1.48
N PHE A 35 -5.54 -10.81 0.70
CA PHE A 35 -4.90 -10.95 -0.62
C PHE A 35 -3.53 -11.60 -0.55
N ILE A 36 -2.69 -11.14 0.38
CA ILE A 36 -1.38 -11.76 0.63
C ILE A 36 -1.53 -13.24 0.97
N SER A 37 -2.53 -13.58 1.79
CA SER A 37 -2.81 -14.97 2.18
C SER A 37 -3.32 -15.82 1.01
N ILE A 38 -4.22 -15.29 0.17
CA ILE A 38 -4.72 -15.99 -1.02
C ILE A 38 -3.59 -16.27 -2.01
N LEU A 39 -2.78 -15.25 -2.33
CA LEU A 39 -1.68 -15.37 -3.29
C LEU A 39 -0.57 -16.29 -2.77
N SER A 40 -0.20 -16.15 -1.49
CA SER A 40 0.80 -17.03 -0.88
C SER A 40 0.32 -18.48 -0.77
N ASN A 41 -0.97 -18.74 -0.54
CA ASN A 41 -1.51 -20.11 -0.45
C ASN A 41 -1.53 -20.86 -1.80
N LYS A 42 -1.43 -20.15 -2.93
CA LYS A 42 -1.24 -20.76 -4.26
C LYS A 42 0.18 -21.32 -4.48
N LEU A 43 1.13 -20.98 -3.61
CA LEU A 43 2.50 -21.47 -3.67
C LEU A 43 2.67 -22.81 -2.95
N PRO A 44 3.73 -23.58 -3.27
CA PRO A 44 4.07 -24.79 -2.52
C PRO A 44 4.22 -24.49 -1.01
N PRO A 45 3.82 -25.42 -0.13
CA PRO A 45 3.75 -25.20 1.33
C PRO A 45 5.06 -24.70 1.94
N GLU A 46 6.20 -25.12 1.37
CA GLU A 46 7.55 -24.72 1.79
C GLU A 46 7.85 -23.22 1.61
N HIS A 47 7.15 -22.54 0.69
CA HIS A 47 7.39 -21.14 0.36
C HIS A 47 6.34 -20.18 0.90
N ARG A 48 5.14 -20.66 1.25
CA ARG A 48 3.99 -19.79 1.63
C ARG A 48 4.33 -18.80 2.74
N GLN A 49 4.88 -19.29 3.85
CA GLN A 49 5.17 -18.46 5.02
C GLN A 49 6.27 -17.42 4.74
N ARG A 50 7.32 -17.82 4.02
CA ARG A 50 8.40 -16.90 3.62
C ARG A 50 7.87 -15.83 2.67
N THR A 51 7.12 -16.21 1.65
CA THR A 51 6.52 -15.26 0.70
C THR A 51 5.60 -14.27 1.41
N ARG A 52 4.77 -14.73 2.36
CA ARG A 52 3.87 -13.87 3.13
C ARG A 52 4.63 -12.85 3.98
N ARG A 53 5.64 -13.29 4.73
CA ARG A 53 6.46 -12.39 5.57
C ARG A 53 7.23 -11.38 4.73
N ILE A 54 7.79 -11.81 3.60
CA ILE A 54 8.48 -10.93 2.65
C ILE A 54 7.50 -9.94 2.03
N GLY A 55 6.32 -10.40 1.61
CA GLY A 55 5.26 -9.57 1.06
C GLY A 55 4.79 -8.49 2.03
N ILE A 56 4.50 -8.84 3.29
CA ILE A 56 4.09 -7.89 4.33
C ILE A 56 5.22 -6.92 4.67
N GLY A 57 6.47 -7.40 4.74
CA GLY A 57 7.63 -6.55 4.97
C GLY A 57 7.84 -5.54 3.84
N LEU A 58 7.76 -5.97 2.58
CA LEU A 58 7.85 -5.08 1.42
C LEU A 58 6.67 -4.10 1.35
N ALA A 59 5.46 -4.55 1.69
CA ALA A 59 4.28 -3.69 1.81
C ALA A 59 4.47 -2.60 2.88
N LEU A 60 5.08 -2.91 4.03
CA LEU A 60 5.42 -1.91 5.04
C LEU A 60 6.33 -0.82 4.46
N PHE A 61 7.42 -1.22 3.80
CA PHE A 61 8.36 -0.27 3.22
C PHE A 61 7.68 0.61 2.16
N MET A 62 6.81 0.03 1.34
CA MET A 62 6.01 0.77 0.36
C MET A 62 5.06 1.76 1.04
N ARG A 63 4.29 1.33 2.06
CA ARG A 63 3.40 2.20 2.83
C ARG A 63 4.13 3.36 3.49
N LEU A 64 5.25 3.08 4.16
CA LEU A 64 6.06 4.12 4.78
C LEU A 64 6.68 5.07 3.74
N GLY A 65 7.10 4.55 2.58
CA GLY A 65 7.58 5.37 1.46
C GLY A 65 6.50 6.28 0.89
N LEU A 66 5.29 5.75 0.67
CA LEU A 66 4.13 6.52 0.22
C LEU A 66 3.74 7.57 1.27
N LEU A 67 3.66 7.20 2.54
CA LEU A 67 3.33 8.11 3.63
C LEU A 67 4.38 9.20 3.81
N ALA A 68 5.68 8.88 3.69
CA ALA A 68 6.75 9.87 3.72
C ALA A 68 6.67 10.82 2.52
N THR A 69 6.36 10.30 1.33
CA THR A 69 6.15 11.11 0.12
C THR A 69 4.97 12.05 0.30
N ILE A 70 3.84 11.55 0.82
CA ILE A 70 2.63 12.33 1.08
C ILE A 70 2.85 13.34 2.20
N GLY A 71 3.51 12.96 3.30
CA GLY A 71 3.86 13.86 4.38
C GLY A 71 4.81 14.98 3.95
N TRP A 72 5.73 14.68 3.02
CA TRP A 72 6.57 15.70 2.39
C TRP A 72 5.75 16.64 1.51
N ILE A 73 4.82 16.10 0.71
CA ILE A 73 3.90 16.88 -0.14
C ILE A 73 2.97 17.78 0.70
N ILE A 74 2.43 17.29 1.82
CA ILE A 74 1.57 18.05 2.73
C ILE A 74 2.36 19.15 3.45
N GLY A 75 3.65 18.91 3.74
CA GLY A 75 4.55 19.93 4.28
C GLY A 75 4.88 21.06 3.29
N LEU A 76 4.62 20.85 1.99
CA LEU A 76 4.77 21.84 0.91
C LEU A 76 3.50 22.69 0.68
N THR A 77 2.61 22.77 1.67
CA THR A 77 1.40 23.63 1.68
C THR A 77 1.70 25.13 1.77
N VAL A 78 2.95 25.56 1.59
CA VAL A 78 3.28 26.97 1.35
C VAL A 78 2.87 27.31 -0.09
N PRO A 79 1.92 28.24 -0.31
CA PRO A 79 1.51 28.63 -1.66
C PRO A 79 2.71 29.30 -2.36
N VAL A 80 3.02 28.87 -3.58
CA VAL A 80 4.17 29.43 -4.33
C VAL A 80 3.80 30.32 -5.49
N PHE A 81 2.53 30.33 -5.86
CA PHE A 81 1.96 31.40 -6.67
C PHE A 81 0.76 32.00 -5.96
N ASP A 82 0.93 33.24 -5.50
CA ASP A 82 -0.17 34.17 -5.29
C ASP A 82 -0.08 35.22 -6.40
N LEU A 83 -0.88 35.05 -7.45
CA LEU A 83 -0.96 36.03 -8.55
C LEU A 83 -1.88 37.21 -8.20
N GLY A 84 -2.37 37.31 -6.95
CA GLY A 84 -3.13 38.47 -6.47
C GLY A 84 -4.44 38.74 -7.22
N LEU A 85 -4.94 37.77 -8.00
CA LEU A 85 -6.16 37.87 -8.80
C LEU A 85 -7.21 36.93 -8.22
N SER A 86 -8.02 37.44 -7.29
CA SER A 86 -9.20 36.76 -6.75
C SER A 86 -10.46 37.26 -7.45
N GLY A 87 -11.16 36.37 -8.16
CA GLY A 87 -12.49 36.60 -8.74
C GLY A 87 -13.46 35.48 -8.33
N ALA A 88 -14.75 35.82 -8.19
CA ALA A 88 -15.83 35.08 -7.52
C ALA A 88 -16.12 33.63 -8.02
N GLY A 89 -15.16 32.72 -7.89
CA GLY A 89 -15.31 31.30 -8.17
C GLY A 89 -14.07 30.59 -8.72
N TRP A 90 -12.94 31.30 -8.90
CA TRP A 90 -11.70 30.72 -9.39
C TRP A 90 -10.53 31.26 -8.56
N GLU A 91 -10.03 30.46 -7.64
CA GLU A 91 -8.73 30.70 -7.01
C GLU A 91 -7.66 29.97 -7.84
N THR A 92 -6.77 30.73 -8.48
CA THR A 92 -5.55 30.22 -9.12
C THR A 92 -4.45 29.95 -8.09
N SER A 93 -4.79 29.32 -6.96
CA SER A 93 -3.80 28.85 -5.98
C SER A 93 -3.27 27.49 -6.43
N PHE A 94 -2.35 27.51 -7.40
CA PHE A 94 -1.66 26.29 -7.79
C PHE A 94 -0.67 25.93 -6.68
N SER A 95 -1.07 25.00 -5.80
CA SER A 95 -0.20 24.52 -4.74
C SER A 95 0.87 23.61 -5.33
N TRP A 96 2.06 23.57 -4.71
CA TRP A 96 3.05 22.53 -5.03
C TRP A 96 2.48 21.13 -4.90
N ARG A 97 1.48 20.93 -4.03
CA ARG A 97 0.71 19.70 -3.94
C ARG A 97 0.13 19.30 -5.29
N ASP A 98 -0.51 20.21 -6.00
CA ASP A 98 -1.24 19.91 -7.23
C ASP A 98 -0.26 19.66 -8.39
N LEU A 99 0.85 20.40 -8.42
CA LEU A 99 1.94 20.23 -9.39
C LEU A 99 2.68 18.89 -9.19
N ILE A 100 2.93 18.48 -7.95
CA ILE A 100 3.57 17.21 -7.61
C ILE A 100 2.60 16.03 -7.78
N LEU A 101 1.31 16.18 -7.47
CA LEU A 101 0.31 15.14 -7.75
C LEU A 101 0.16 14.87 -9.26
N ILE A 102 0.16 15.93 -10.07
CA ILE A 102 0.14 15.80 -11.53
C ILE A 102 1.44 15.14 -12.03
N ALA A 103 2.61 15.60 -11.58
CA ALA A 103 3.90 15.02 -11.99
C ALA A 103 4.09 13.57 -11.50
N GLY A 104 3.68 13.27 -10.27
CA GLY A 104 3.71 11.94 -9.67
C GLY A 104 2.71 11.00 -10.35
N GLY A 105 1.50 11.47 -10.65
CA GLY A 105 0.51 10.74 -11.44
C GLY A 105 1.03 10.42 -12.85
N LEU A 106 1.62 11.38 -13.54
CA LEU A 106 2.27 11.19 -14.84
C LEU A 106 3.46 10.23 -14.77
N PHE A 107 4.28 10.31 -13.72
CA PHE A 107 5.39 9.39 -13.50
C PHE A 107 4.91 7.94 -13.27
N LEU A 108 3.87 7.75 -12.46
CA LEU A 108 3.26 6.44 -12.22
C LEU A 108 2.63 5.87 -13.50
N VAL A 109 1.91 6.69 -14.27
CA VAL A 109 1.35 6.28 -15.57
C VAL A 109 2.46 5.90 -16.54
N TRP A 110 3.49 6.74 -16.70
CA TRP A 110 4.63 6.44 -17.58
C TRP A 110 5.35 5.15 -17.18
N LYS A 111 5.63 4.98 -15.88
CA LYS A 111 6.29 3.78 -15.38
C LYS A 111 5.42 2.54 -15.56
N ALA A 112 4.12 2.62 -15.29
CA ALA A 112 3.17 1.53 -15.51
C ALA A 112 3.09 1.17 -17.00
N THR A 113 3.02 2.15 -17.91
CA THR A 113 3.05 1.93 -19.35
C THR A 113 4.35 1.28 -19.81
N LYS A 114 5.50 1.73 -19.30
CA LYS A 114 6.80 1.15 -19.63
C LYS A 114 6.95 -0.28 -19.12
N GLU A 115 6.48 -0.56 -17.90
CA GLU A 115 6.50 -1.90 -17.31
C GLU A 115 5.59 -2.87 -18.08
N ILE A 116 4.40 -2.41 -18.49
CA ILE A 116 3.49 -3.15 -19.36
C ILE A 116 4.16 -3.41 -20.71
N HIS A 117 4.79 -2.42 -21.34
CA HIS A 117 5.47 -2.59 -22.62
C HIS A 117 6.64 -3.56 -22.52
N HIS A 118 7.42 -3.52 -21.45
CA HIS A 118 8.51 -4.48 -21.20
C HIS A 118 8.03 -5.91 -20.90
N THR A 119 6.84 -6.05 -20.31
CA THR A 119 6.19 -7.35 -20.08
C THR A 119 5.54 -7.90 -21.36
N VAL A 120 5.22 -7.03 -22.32
CA VAL A 120 4.58 -7.37 -23.61
C VAL A 120 5.60 -7.63 -24.72
N ASP A 121 6.82 -7.09 -24.61
CA ASP A 121 7.92 -7.28 -25.59
C ASP A 121 8.81 -8.53 -25.34
N THR A 122 8.36 -9.51 -24.56
CA THR A 122 9.00 -10.84 -24.61
C THR A 122 8.57 -11.57 -25.88
N THR A 123 9.43 -11.54 -26.89
CA THR A 123 9.47 -12.56 -27.94
C THR A 123 9.53 -13.95 -27.28
N PRO A 124 8.74 -14.94 -27.76
CA PRO A 124 8.74 -16.26 -27.17
C PRO A 124 10.02 -16.97 -27.59
N SER A 125 11.04 -16.98 -26.72
CA SER A 125 12.12 -17.94 -26.85
C SER A 125 11.56 -19.32 -26.54
N THR A 126 11.03 -19.94 -27.58
CA THR A 126 10.69 -21.35 -27.66
C THR A 126 12.02 -22.12 -27.67
N GLU A 127 12.52 -22.46 -26.49
CA GLU A 127 13.29 -23.69 -26.34
C GLU A 127 12.55 -24.58 -25.35
N LEU A 128 11.72 -25.45 -25.93
CA LEU A 128 11.46 -26.76 -25.38
C LEU A 128 12.82 -27.42 -25.17
N LEU A 129 13.14 -27.82 -23.94
CA LEU A 129 13.69 -29.12 -23.57
C LEU A 129 14.11 -29.10 -22.09
N GLU A 130 13.44 -29.97 -21.32
CA GLU A 130 13.91 -30.56 -20.07
C GLU A 130 14.72 -29.67 -19.11
N LYS A 131 14.07 -28.98 -18.17
CA LYS A 131 14.76 -28.60 -16.92
C LYS A 131 13.83 -28.39 -15.73
N ASN A 132 13.94 -29.33 -14.80
CA ASN A 132 13.69 -29.27 -13.36
C ASN A 132 12.55 -28.37 -12.83
N LYS A 133 11.59 -29.00 -12.16
CA LYS A 133 10.49 -28.44 -11.33
C LYS A 133 10.83 -27.23 -10.43
N LYS A 134 12.11 -26.88 -10.21
CA LYS A 134 12.54 -25.73 -9.39
C LYS A 134 12.39 -24.38 -10.10
N ASP A 135 12.62 -24.28 -11.41
CA ASP A 135 12.57 -22.98 -12.11
C ASP A 135 11.13 -22.48 -12.36
N VAL A 136 10.18 -23.40 -12.52
CA VAL A 136 8.74 -23.07 -12.61
C VAL A 136 8.20 -22.52 -11.28
N VAL A 137 8.74 -22.96 -10.13
CA VAL A 137 8.33 -22.49 -8.79
C VAL A 137 8.88 -21.10 -8.50
N ILE A 138 10.11 -20.79 -8.92
CA ILE A 138 10.73 -19.47 -8.71
C ILE A 138 9.98 -18.38 -9.50
N ASN A 139 9.58 -18.66 -10.75
CA ASN A 139 8.72 -17.75 -11.52
C ASN A 139 7.37 -17.49 -10.82
N ASN A 140 6.82 -18.48 -10.10
CA ASN A 140 5.54 -18.34 -9.41
C ASN A 140 5.64 -17.52 -8.11
N VAL A 141 6.75 -17.66 -7.35
CA VAL A 141 6.98 -16.87 -6.12
C VAL A 141 7.23 -15.40 -6.44
N GLY A 142 8.08 -15.09 -7.43
CA GLY A 142 8.37 -13.72 -7.84
C GLY A 142 7.12 -13.01 -8.37
N ALA A 143 6.34 -13.69 -9.23
CA ALA A 143 5.07 -13.17 -9.73
C ALA A 143 4.06 -12.91 -8.60
N ALA A 144 3.96 -13.81 -7.61
CA ALA A 144 3.08 -13.62 -6.45
C ALA A 144 3.50 -12.41 -5.60
N ILE A 145 4.81 -12.22 -5.36
CA ILE A 145 5.31 -11.04 -4.63
C ILE A 145 5.01 -9.76 -5.40
N PHE A 146 5.22 -9.74 -6.71
CA PHE A 146 4.91 -8.59 -7.55
C PHE A 146 3.41 -8.24 -7.49
N GLN A 147 2.53 -9.24 -7.60
CA GLN A 147 1.08 -9.05 -7.47
C GLN A 147 0.68 -8.53 -6.09
N ILE A 148 1.31 -9.03 -5.02
CA ILE A 148 1.11 -8.53 -3.65
C ILE A 148 1.45 -7.05 -3.57
N ILE A 149 2.60 -6.63 -4.10
CA ILE A 149 3.04 -5.24 -4.07
C ILE A 149 2.10 -4.35 -4.88
N LEU A 150 1.68 -4.80 -6.07
CA LEU A 150 0.79 -4.04 -6.93
C LEU A 150 -0.57 -3.83 -6.27
N LEU A 151 -1.15 -4.87 -5.67
CA LEU A 151 -2.42 -4.77 -4.96
C LEU A 151 -2.31 -3.92 -3.68
N ASP A 152 -1.23 -4.09 -2.90
CA ASP A 152 -0.99 -3.26 -1.71
C ASP A 152 -0.78 -1.79 -2.09
N LEU A 153 -0.17 -1.48 -3.22
CA LEU A 153 -0.05 -0.10 -3.72
C LEU A 153 -1.44 0.54 -3.92
N VAL A 154 -2.39 -0.21 -4.50
CA VAL A 154 -3.74 0.30 -4.72
C VAL A 154 -4.48 0.52 -3.40
N PHE A 155 -4.44 -0.45 -2.48
CA PHE A 155 -5.11 -0.32 -1.18
C PHE A 155 -4.44 0.69 -0.23
N SER A 156 -3.13 0.81 -0.30
CA SER A 156 -2.38 1.72 0.57
C SER A 156 -2.73 3.18 0.30
N ILE A 157 -3.03 3.54 -0.95
CA ILE A 157 -3.46 4.91 -1.28
C ILE A 157 -4.73 5.29 -0.51
N ASP A 158 -5.75 4.42 -0.48
CA ASP A 158 -7.00 4.70 0.23
C ASP A 158 -6.81 4.79 1.75
N SER A 159 -6.05 3.84 2.32
CA SER A 159 -5.73 3.87 3.76
C SER A 159 -4.96 5.14 4.16
N ILE A 160 -4.00 5.59 3.33
CA ILE A 160 -3.20 6.78 3.62
C ILE A 160 -4.05 8.04 3.46
N LEU A 161 -4.90 8.14 2.43
CA LEU A 161 -5.83 9.27 2.28
C LEU A 161 -6.78 9.38 3.47
N THR A 162 -7.28 8.25 3.95
CA THR A 162 -8.11 8.16 5.16
C THR A 162 -7.35 8.60 6.41
N ALA A 163 -6.08 8.20 6.56
CA ALA A 163 -5.22 8.61 7.67
C ALA A 163 -4.93 10.12 7.65
N VAL A 164 -4.61 10.67 6.47
CA VAL A 164 -4.40 12.11 6.25
C VAL A 164 -5.68 12.91 6.54
N GLY A 165 -6.84 12.36 6.24
CA GLY A 165 -8.13 12.97 6.59
C GLY A 165 -8.44 12.99 8.08
N MET A 166 -7.76 12.17 8.89
CA MET A 166 -8.01 12.05 10.34
C MET A 166 -7.01 12.84 11.20
N THR A 167 -5.77 13.05 10.74
CA THR A 167 -4.78 13.85 11.47
C THR A 167 -3.75 14.50 10.56
N ASP A 168 -3.36 15.73 10.89
CA ASP A 168 -2.27 16.43 10.22
C ASP A 168 -0.87 15.97 10.70
N HIS A 169 -0.81 15.17 11.77
CA HIS A 169 0.44 14.76 12.39
C HIS A 169 1.04 13.53 11.73
N VAL A 170 1.90 13.77 10.74
CA VAL A 170 2.64 12.71 10.03
C VAL A 170 3.37 11.71 10.95
N PRO A 171 4.02 12.14 12.06
CA PRO A 171 4.64 11.18 12.99
C PRO A 171 3.64 10.20 13.62
N ILE A 172 2.41 10.64 13.93
CA ILE A 172 1.36 9.78 14.50
C ILE A 172 0.93 8.75 13.46
N MET A 173 0.71 9.18 12.21
CA MET A 173 0.37 8.27 11.12
C MET A 173 1.46 7.21 10.90
N MET A 174 2.74 7.59 10.91
CA MET A 174 3.85 6.65 10.75
C MET A 174 3.87 5.59 11.85
N VAL A 175 3.71 6.01 13.12
CA VAL A 175 3.65 5.08 14.25
C VAL A 175 2.44 4.15 14.14
N ALA A 176 1.28 4.68 13.72
CA ALA A 176 0.07 3.89 13.52
C ALA A 176 0.26 2.80 12.47
N VAL A 177 0.81 3.14 11.30
CA VAL A 177 1.09 2.19 10.21
C VAL A 177 2.06 1.10 10.65
N VAL A 178 3.15 1.47 11.33
CA VAL A 178 4.12 0.48 11.84
C VAL A 178 3.45 -0.48 12.82
N PHE A 179 2.66 0.04 13.77
CA PHE A 179 1.98 -0.80 14.76
C PHE A 179 0.94 -1.71 14.11
N ALA A 180 0.12 -1.18 13.19
CA ALA A 180 -0.87 -1.96 12.46
C ALA A 180 -0.23 -3.09 11.66
N VAL A 181 0.91 -2.82 10.99
CA VAL A 181 1.63 -3.86 10.23
C VAL A 181 2.27 -4.91 11.13
N LEU A 182 2.79 -4.53 12.30
CA LEU A 182 3.26 -5.50 13.28
C LEU A 182 2.11 -6.42 13.73
N CYS A 183 0.93 -5.88 13.99
CA CYS A 183 -0.28 -6.67 14.27
C CYS A 183 -0.61 -7.61 13.10
N MET A 184 -0.56 -7.13 11.85
CA MET A 184 -0.80 -7.95 10.67
C MET A 184 0.22 -9.06 10.51
N LEU A 185 1.52 -8.82 10.78
CA LEU A 185 2.56 -9.84 10.74
C LEU A 185 2.28 -10.98 11.74
N LEU A 186 1.82 -10.64 12.94
CA LEU A 186 1.44 -11.62 13.96
C LEU A 186 0.17 -12.39 13.56
N ALA A 187 -0.79 -11.71 12.92
CA ALA A 187 -2.04 -12.30 12.45
C ALA A 187 -1.92 -13.08 11.13
N ALA A 188 -0.83 -12.90 10.39
CA ALA A 188 -0.67 -13.39 9.02
C ALA A 188 -0.79 -14.92 8.90
N ASP A 189 -0.12 -15.66 9.78
CA ASP A 189 -0.12 -17.12 9.76
C ASP A 189 -1.46 -17.73 10.23
N PRO A 190 -2.06 -17.27 11.36
CA PRO A 190 -3.40 -17.68 11.76
C PRO A 190 -4.48 -17.39 10.70
N LEU A 191 -4.47 -16.20 10.12
CA LEU A 191 -5.47 -15.80 9.12
C LEU A 191 -5.33 -16.64 7.85
N ALA A 192 -4.10 -16.88 7.38
CA ALA A 192 -3.88 -17.71 6.20
C ALA A 192 -4.38 -19.15 6.38
N ASN A 193 -4.13 -19.74 7.54
CA ASN A 193 -4.64 -21.07 7.88
C ASN A 193 -6.17 -21.09 7.98
N PHE A 194 -6.78 -20.00 8.48
CA PHE A 194 -8.23 -19.86 8.52
C PHE A 194 -8.84 -19.76 7.11
N ILE A 195 -8.23 -18.98 6.23
CA ILE A 195 -8.64 -18.84 4.82
C ILE A 195 -8.52 -20.16 4.07
N GLU A 196 -7.43 -20.90 4.28
CA GLU A 196 -7.21 -22.22 3.65
C GLU A 196 -8.31 -23.22 4.06
N LYS A 197 -8.79 -23.16 5.30
CA LYS A 197 -9.87 -24.00 5.80
C LYS A 197 -11.27 -23.52 5.40
N ASN A 198 -11.44 -22.24 5.07
CA ASN A 198 -12.73 -21.62 4.81
C ASN A 198 -12.74 -20.89 3.45
N PRO A 199 -12.77 -21.62 2.32
CA PRO A 199 -12.72 -21.03 0.98
C PRO A 199 -13.88 -20.08 0.68
N THR A 200 -15.02 -20.19 1.37
CA THR A 200 -16.14 -19.24 1.27
C THR A 200 -15.73 -17.80 1.61
N VAL A 201 -14.79 -17.62 2.54
CA VAL A 201 -14.27 -16.30 2.93
C VAL A 201 -13.48 -15.67 1.78
N VAL A 202 -12.76 -16.48 0.98
CA VAL A 202 -12.06 -16.03 -0.22
C VAL A 202 -13.06 -15.48 -1.25
N MET A 203 -14.17 -16.19 -1.45
CA MET A 203 -15.20 -15.77 -2.40
C MET A 203 -15.85 -14.45 -2.00
N LEU A 204 -16.06 -14.24 -0.70
CA LEU A 204 -16.56 -12.96 -0.17
C LEU A 204 -15.55 -11.82 -0.40
N ALA A 205 -14.27 -12.04 -0.10
CA ALA A 205 -13.23 -11.03 -0.29
C ALA A 205 -13.02 -10.67 -1.78
N LEU A 206 -13.05 -11.65 -2.68
CA LEU A 206 -12.98 -11.42 -4.12
C LEU A 206 -14.22 -10.66 -4.63
N GLY A 207 -15.41 -10.96 -4.10
CA GLY A 207 -16.64 -10.22 -4.42
C GLY A 207 -16.61 -8.77 -3.94
N PHE A 208 -16.08 -8.51 -2.75
CA PHE A 208 -15.87 -7.15 -2.23
C PHE A 208 -14.92 -6.34 -3.12
N LEU A 209 -13.81 -6.93 -3.58
CA LEU A 209 -12.94 -6.25 -4.53
C LEU A 209 -13.60 -5.96 -5.86
N LEU A 210 -14.36 -6.91 -6.39
CA LEU A 210 -15.06 -6.69 -7.64
C LEU A 210 -16.04 -5.52 -7.51
N MET A 211 -16.70 -5.38 -6.35
CA MET A 211 -17.60 -4.25 -6.05
C MET A 211 -16.86 -2.92 -5.89
N ILE A 212 -15.68 -2.88 -5.27
CA ILE A 212 -14.87 -1.65 -5.18
C ILE A 212 -14.30 -1.26 -6.54
N GLY A 213 -13.94 -2.25 -7.36
CA GLY A 213 -13.31 -2.06 -8.66
C GLY A 213 -14.28 -1.73 -9.81
N THR A 214 -15.59 -1.80 -9.61
CA THR A 214 -16.65 -1.46 -10.59
C THR A 214 -17.35 -0.17 -10.22
#